data_AF-A0A3A4NKW7-F1
#
_entry.id   AF-A0A3A4NKW7-F1
#
_cell.length_a   1.000
_cell.length_b   1.000
_cell.length_c   1.000
_cell.angle_alpha   90.00
_cell.angle_beta   90.00
_cell.angle_gamma   90.00
#
_symmetry.space_group_name_H-M   'P 1'
#
loop_
_entity.id
_entity.type
_entity.pdbx_description
1 polymer ?
#
loop_
_entity_poly.entity_id
_entity_poly.type
_entity_poly.pdbx_seq_one_letter_code
_entity_poly.pdbx_strand_id
1 'polypeptide(L)'
;MAYSTDFKQRALDYIKEGHSHVEAAKVFDAGVRTLFTWEKNLREQGHLERKKRVVKNRKIPLEELKSFVEAHPDAFLREIAAHFNCAVPSVWAALKKMKVTSK
;
A
#
# COMPACT_ATOMS: atom_id res chain seq x y z
N MET A 1 0.06 7.03 16.98
CA MET A 1 -0.93 6.11 17.59
C MET A 1 -1.89 5.59 16.54
N ALA A 2 -2.23 4.31 16.61
CA ALA A 2 -3.36 3.74 15.90
C ALA A 2 -4.48 3.53 16.91
N TYR A 3 -5.63 4.14 16.67
CA TYR A 3 -6.84 3.93 17.46
C TYR A 3 -7.66 2.81 16.81
N SER A 4 -8.23 1.94 17.62
CA SER A 4 -9.12 0.86 17.17
C SER A 4 -10.43 1.43 16.61
N THR A 5 -11.15 0.65 15.81
CA THR A 5 -12.37 1.11 15.12
C THR A 5 -13.52 1.37 16.10
N ASP A 6 -13.67 0.52 17.11
CA ASP A 6 -14.62 0.67 18.21
C ASP A 6 -14.38 1.96 19.01
N PHE A 7 -13.11 2.30 19.26
CA PHE A 7 -12.75 3.53 19.95
C PHE A 7 -13.17 4.77 19.15
N LYS A 8 -12.86 4.79 17.85
CA LYS A 8 -13.27 5.90 16.97
C LYS A 8 -14.78 6.03 16.88
N GLN A 9 -15.50 4.90 16.83
CA GLN A 9 -16.95 4.88 16.75
C GLN A 9 -17.56 5.50 18.01
N ARG A 10 -17.13 5.08 19.21
CA ARG A 10 -17.58 5.67 20.48
C ARG A 10 -17.32 7.17 20.57
N ALA A 11 -16.14 7.62 20.15
CA ALA A 11 -15.81 9.04 20.16
C ALA A 11 -16.70 9.86 19.20
N LEU A 12 -17.05 9.29 18.04
CA LEU A 12 -17.94 9.94 17.08
C LEU A 12 -19.40 9.91 17.52
N ASP A 13 -19.86 8.84 18.16
CA ASP A 13 -21.23 8.75 18.66
C ASP A 13 -21.44 9.72 19.83
N TYR A 14 -20.44 9.91 20.69
CA TYR A 14 -20.44 10.96 21.72
C TYR A 14 -20.57 12.38 21.11
N ILE A 15 -19.92 12.64 19.97
CA ILE A 15 -20.07 13.93 19.26
C ILE A 15 -21.47 14.06 18.65
N LYS A 16 -22.05 12.98 18.12
CA LYS A 16 -23.42 12.98 17.57
C LYS A 16 -24.49 13.20 18.65
N GLU A 17 -24.23 12.79 19.88
CA GLU A 17 -25.10 13.05 21.05
C GLU A 17 -25.17 14.54 21.42
N GLY A 18 -24.38 15.40 20.78
CA GLY A 18 -24.42 16.86 20.92
C GLY A 18 -23.23 17.46 21.67
N HIS A 19 -22.25 16.64 22.06
CA HIS A 19 -21.04 17.10 22.71
C HIS A 19 -20.05 17.74 21.73
N SER A 20 -19.30 18.72 22.22
CA SER A 20 -18.31 19.42 21.40
C SER A 20 -17.05 18.55 21.17
N HIS A 21 -16.35 18.77 20.05
CA HIS A 21 -15.06 18.09 19.79
C HIS A 21 -14.00 18.39 20.86
N VAL A 22 -14.11 19.50 21.58
CA VAL A 22 -13.19 19.88 22.68
C VAL A 22 -13.46 19.04 23.93
N GLU A 23 -14.72 18.78 24.24
CA GLU A 23 -15.11 17.88 25.35
C GLU A 23 -14.75 16.44 25.02
N ALA A 24 -15.08 15.98 23.81
CA ALA A 24 -14.71 14.66 23.34
C ALA A 24 -13.18 14.45 23.38
N ALA A 25 -12.39 15.47 23.03
CA ALA A 25 -10.93 15.39 23.12
C ALA A 25 -10.43 15.15 24.55
N LYS A 26 -11.08 15.75 25.56
CA LYS A 26 -10.75 15.55 26.97
C LYS A 26 -11.20 14.18 27.49
N VAL A 27 -12.40 13.75 27.13
CA VAL A 27 -12.99 12.47 27.58
C VAL A 27 -12.23 11.27 27.00
N PHE A 28 -11.90 11.35 25.70
CA PHE A 28 -11.25 10.25 24.98
C PHE A 28 -9.72 10.41 24.91
N ASP A 29 -9.14 11.43 25.54
CA ASP A 29 -7.70 11.74 25.44
C ASP A 29 -7.18 11.71 23.99
N ALA A 30 -7.99 12.26 23.08
CA ALA A 30 -7.73 12.28 21.64
C ALA A 30 -7.60 13.72 21.16
N GLY A 31 -6.66 13.99 20.26
CA GLY A 31 -6.53 15.33 19.71
C GLY A 31 -7.80 15.79 18.99
N VAL A 32 -8.25 17.02 19.23
CA VAL A 32 -9.44 17.63 18.56
C VAL A 32 -9.38 17.46 17.04
N ARG A 33 -8.20 17.70 16.45
CA ARG A 33 -7.95 17.57 15.01
C ARG A 33 -8.09 16.12 14.51
N THR A 34 -7.80 15.15 15.37
CA THR A 34 -7.97 13.72 15.09
C THR A 34 -9.45 13.35 15.02
N LEU A 35 -10.28 13.88 15.93
CA LEU A 35 -11.73 13.69 15.91
C LEU A 35 -12.35 14.26 14.63
N PHE A 36 -11.98 15.49 14.24
CA PHE A 36 -12.38 16.07 12.95
C PHE A 36 -11.97 15.21 11.76
N THR A 37 -10.77 14.64 11.79
CA THR A 37 -10.29 13.76 10.73
C THR A 37 -11.13 12.48 10.65
N TRP A 38 -11.55 11.91 11.77
CA TRP A 38 -12.42 10.72 11.77
C TRP A 38 -13.81 11.01 11.23
N GLU A 39 -14.39 12.14 11.63
CA GLU A 39 -15.68 12.58 11.11
C GLU A 39 -15.63 12.82 9.60
N LYS A 40 -14.58 13.51 9.12
CA LYS A 40 -14.34 13.70 7.69
C LYS A 40 -14.19 12.38 6.95
N ASN A 41 -13.37 11.46 7.47
CA ASN A 41 -13.17 10.16 6.86
C ASN A 41 -14.47 9.34 6.81
N LEU A 42 -15.31 9.41 7.86
CA LEU A 42 -16.60 8.73 7.87
C LEU A 42 -17.54 9.30 6.80
N ARG A 43 -17.58 10.63 6.63
CA ARG A 43 -18.39 11.29 5.60
C ARG A 43 -17.92 10.99 4.18
N GLU A 44 -16.61 10.97 3.94
CA GLU A 44 -16.03 10.79 2.59
C GLU A 44 -15.91 9.32 2.18
N GLN A 45 -15.52 8.43 3.11
CA GLN A 45 -15.16 7.04 2.79
C GLN A 45 -16.21 6.03 3.28
N GLY A 46 -17.14 6.45 4.17
CA GLY A 46 -18.15 5.57 4.76
C GLY A 46 -17.61 4.55 5.76
N HIS A 47 -16.30 4.50 5.98
CA HIS A 47 -15.65 3.57 6.91
C HIS A 47 -14.53 4.24 7.71
N LEU A 48 -14.35 3.78 8.95
CA LEU A 48 -13.30 4.25 9.87
C LEU A 48 -12.05 3.36 9.85
N GLU A 49 -12.07 2.33 8.99
CA GLU A 49 -10.94 1.44 8.83
C GLU A 49 -9.74 2.18 8.28
N ARG A 50 -8.57 1.75 8.73
CA ARG A 50 -7.32 2.29 8.21
C ARG A 50 -7.19 1.82 6.76
N LYS A 51 -6.96 2.77 5.86
CA LYS A 51 -6.51 2.45 4.50
C LYS A 51 -5.28 1.55 4.57
N LYS A 52 -5.44 0.30 4.09
CA LYS A 52 -4.34 -0.66 4.05
C LYS A 52 -3.22 -0.05 3.22
N ARG A 53 -2.01 -0.03 3.78
CA ARG A 53 -0.84 0.45 3.03
C ARG A 53 -0.66 -0.48 1.84
N VAL A 54 -0.89 0.02 0.64
CA VAL A 54 -0.58 -0.68 -0.60
C VAL A 54 0.93 -0.63 -0.76
N VAL A 55 1.60 -1.74 -0.48
CA VAL A 55 3.03 -1.89 -0.81
C VAL A 55 3.08 -2.25 -2.29
N LYS A 56 3.70 -1.38 -3.11
CA LYS A 56 3.98 -1.72 -4.51
C LYS A 56 4.90 -2.93 -4.54
N ASN A 57 4.51 -3.97 -5.28
CA ASN A 57 5.35 -5.15 -5.45
C ASN A 57 6.56 -4.75 -6.29
N ARG A 58 7.76 -4.76 -5.69
CA ARG A 58 9.01 -4.37 -6.38
C ARG A 58 9.64 -5.51 -7.17
N LYS A 59 8.99 -6.67 -7.21
CA LYS A 59 9.50 -7.90 -7.85
C LYS A 59 9.15 -7.90 -9.33
N ILE A 60 10.10 -8.30 -10.16
CA ILE A 60 9.89 -8.55 -11.60
C ILE A 60 8.88 -9.71 -11.72
N PRO A 61 7.83 -9.59 -12.54
CA PRO A 61 6.92 -10.69 -12.82
C PRO A 61 7.69 -11.83 -13.51
N LEU A 62 7.83 -12.96 -12.82
CA LEU A 62 8.66 -14.08 -13.29
C LEU A 62 8.05 -14.77 -14.51
N GLU A 63 6.72 -14.85 -14.61
CA GLU A 63 6.06 -15.48 -15.76
C GLU A 63 6.24 -14.65 -17.04
N GLU A 64 6.05 -13.32 -16.96
CA GLU A 64 6.30 -12.43 -18.09
C GLU A 64 7.78 -12.45 -18.51
N LEU A 65 8.70 -12.54 -17.55
CA LEU A 65 10.14 -12.64 -17.86
C LEU A 65 10.47 -13.95 -18.60
N LYS A 66 9.86 -15.08 -18.25
CA LYS A 66 10.06 -16.35 -18.98
C LYS A 66 9.55 -16.25 -20.41
N SER A 67 8.31 -15.79 -20.60
CA SER A 67 7.74 -15.65 -21.95
C SER A 67 8.55 -14.71 -22.83
N PHE A 68 9.11 -13.64 -22.25
CA PHE A 68 9.97 -12.71 -22.98
C PHE A 68 11.30 -13.35 -23.42
N VAL A 69 11.92 -14.16 -22.55
CA VAL A 69 13.17 -14.88 -22.85
C VAL A 69 12.95 -16.01 -23.86
N GLU A 70 11.82 -16.70 -23.80
CA GLU A 70 11.45 -17.72 -24.79
C GLU A 70 11.15 -17.10 -26.17
N ALA A 71 10.49 -15.94 -26.21
CA ALA A 71 10.22 -15.23 -27.46
C ALA A 71 11.47 -14.59 -28.08
N HIS A 72 12.45 -14.22 -27.24
CA HIS A 72 13.68 -13.55 -27.66
C HIS A 72 14.92 -14.21 -27.03
N PRO A 73 15.36 -15.38 -27.55
CA PRO A 73 16.52 -16.09 -27.01
C PRO A 73 17.84 -15.32 -27.15
N ASP A 74 17.92 -14.40 -28.11
CA ASP A 74 19.10 -13.56 -28.38
C ASP A 74 19.03 -12.16 -27.74
N ALA A 75 17.98 -11.86 -26.95
CA ALA A 75 17.83 -10.54 -26.33
C ALA A 75 18.92 -10.29 -25.28
N PHE A 76 19.53 -9.10 -25.34
CA PHE A 76 20.51 -8.69 -24.35
C PHE A 76 19.84 -8.33 -23.02
N LEU A 77 20.55 -8.56 -21.91
CA LEU A 77 20.08 -8.17 -20.56
C LEU A 77 19.69 -6.69 -20.47
N ARG A 78 20.31 -5.82 -21.28
CA ARG A 78 20.00 -4.38 -21.35
C ARG A 78 18.63 -4.11 -21.99
N GLU A 79 18.25 -4.87 -23.00
CA GLU A 79 16.97 -4.75 -23.71
C GLU A 79 15.83 -5.26 -22.84
N ILE A 80 16.04 -6.39 -22.16
CA ILE A 80 15.11 -6.94 -21.17
C ILE A 80 14.92 -5.94 -20.02
N ALA A 81 16.02 -5.36 -19.52
CA ALA A 81 15.96 -4.35 -18.45
C ALA A 81 15.18 -3.10 -18.87
N ALA A 82 15.34 -2.64 -20.12
CA ALA A 82 14.58 -1.52 -20.67
C ALA A 82 13.09 -1.85 -20.80
N HIS A 83 12.74 -3.06 -21.25
CA HIS A 83 11.35 -3.51 -21.37
C HIS A 83 10.62 -3.57 -20.02
N PHE A 84 11.28 -4.11 -18.99
CA PHE A 84 10.72 -4.21 -17.63
C PHE A 84 10.96 -2.96 -16.77
N ASN A 85 11.54 -1.88 -17.34
CA ASN A 85 11.92 -0.65 -16.65
C ASN A 85 12.65 -0.93 -15.31
N CYS A 86 13.62 -1.84 -15.35
CA CYS A 86 14.36 -2.29 -14.18
C CYS A 86 15.87 -2.25 -14.42
N ALA A 87 16.66 -2.43 -13.37
CA ALA A 87 18.11 -2.46 -13.50
C ALA A 87 18.61 -3.80 -14.06
N VAL A 88 19.65 -3.77 -14.90
CA VAL A 88 20.29 -4.97 -15.49
C VAL A 88 20.64 -6.04 -14.44
N PRO A 89 21.19 -5.70 -13.25
CA PRO A 89 21.47 -6.71 -12.21
C PRO A 89 20.21 -7.41 -11.67
N SER A 90 19.06 -6.72 -11.67
CA SER A 90 17.79 -7.28 -11.21
C SER A 90 17.28 -8.34 -12.19
N VAL A 91 17.42 -8.11 -13.49
CA VAL A 91 17.12 -9.10 -14.54
C VAL A 91 18.03 -10.31 -14.41
N TRP A 92 19.35 -10.09 -14.27
CA TRP A 92 20.31 -11.18 -14.09
C TRP A 92 20.01 -12.05 -12.86
N ALA A 93 19.67 -11.42 -11.72
CA ALA A 93 19.28 -12.14 -10.51
C ALA A 93 17.99 -12.93 -10.69
N ALA A 94 17.01 -12.41 -11.44
CA ALA A 94 15.77 -13.11 -11.76
C ALA A 94 16.01 -14.32 -12.68
N LEU A 95 16.81 -14.17 -13.74
CA LEU A 95 17.20 -15.27 -14.63
C LEU A 95 17.95 -16.38 -13.90
N LYS A 96 18.92 -16.00 -13.04
CA LYS A 96 19.66 -16.94 -12.19
C LYS A 96 18.73 -17.73 -11.26
N LYS A 97 17.70 -17.08 -10.70
CA LYS A 97 16.69 -17.74 -9.86
C LYS A 97 15.85 -18.75 -10.64
N MET A 98 15.59 -18.49 -11.91
CA MET A 98 14.82 -19.38 -12.79
C MET A 98 15.66 -20.51 -13.40
N LYS A 99 16.97 -20.57 -13.13
CA LYS A 99 17.93 -21.51 -13.73
C LYS A 99 17.91 -21.49 -15.27
N VAL A 100 17.43 -20.41 -15.88
CA VAL A 100 17.48 -20.22 -17.33
C VAL A 100 18.91 -19.84 -17.66
N THR A 101 19.62 -20.78 -18.27
CA THR A 101 21.02 -20.62 -18.65
C THR A 101 21.01 -20.31 -20.13
N SER A 102 20.96 -19.02 -20.50
CA SER A 102 21.29 -18.62 -21.87
C SER A 102 22.75 -19.00 -22.09
N LYS A 103 23.01 -19.87 -23.06
CA LYS A 103 24.35 -20.17 -23.58
C LYS A 103 24.83 -19.02 -24.46
#